data_AF-A0A933SRP4-F1
#
_entry.id   AF-A0A933SRP4-F1
#
_cell.length_a   1.000
_cell.length_b   1.000
_cell.length_c   1.000
_cell.angle_alpha   90.00
_cell.angle_beta   90.00
_cell.angle_gamma   90.00
#
_symmetry.space_group_name_H-M   'P 1'
#
loop_
_entity.id
_entity.type
_entity.pdbx_description
1 polymer ?
#
loop_
_entity_poly.entity_id
_entity_poly.type
_entity_poly.pdbx_seq_one_letter_code
_entity_poly.pdbx_strand_id
1 'polypeptide(L)'
;MTFETKFPWIIFKIGDRYFGIYSIFVTEMVVLPKLNRIPQVPDYIRGVMKLRDKVITVADLRKILKMPTVQTETENLIELLKEREQDHKNWLAELEASVRESRVFKLATDPHQCKFGKWYDSYKAPNIILENHMKKFDAPHKRIHSLAGEVIDLVKSGEHGQAYRRIEETRHGILAELVNLFETARKLLHESMTEISMVLHHEDKTISLSVDSVESVEYLQEESVQDIPGFSGRLQNHLVGKTARNLKGDKFILLVNAQLLFEDVEEFTAIPPNLGLES
;
A
#
# COMPACT_ATOMS: atom_id res chain seq x y z
N MET A 1 39.06 17.69 0.89
CA MET A 1 38.06 17.15 -0.07
C MET A 1 37.21 16.17 0.70
N THR A 2 35.98 16.57 1.02
CA THR A 2 35.00 15.82 1.81
C THR A 2 34.50 14.61 1.00
N PHE A 3 34.33 13.46 1.67
CA PHE A 3 33.97 12.18 1.07
C PHE A 3 32.53 12.10 0.51
N GLU A 4 31.71 13.15 0.69
CA GLU A 4 30.26 13.13 0.47
C GLU A 4 29.81 13.31 -1.00
N THR A 5 30.72 13.57 -1.95
CA THR A 5 30.38 13.73 -3.39
C THR A 5 30.65 12.51 -4.28
N LYS A 6 31.20 11.40 -3.75
CA LYS A 6 31.70 10.30 -4.62
C LYS A 6 30.66 9.23 -4.97
N PHE A 7 29.64 9.04 -4.13
CA PHE A 7 28.67 7.95 -4.31
C PHE A 7 27.24 8.50 -4.38
N PRO A 8 26.43 8.07 -5.36
CA PRO A 8 25.04 8.52 -5.44
C PRO A 8 24.19 7.94 -4.30
N TRP A 9 22.99 8.46 -4.15
CA TRP A 9 21.96 7.96 -3.25
C TRP A 9 21.01 7.04 -4.01
N ILE A 10 20.66 5.92 -3.39
CA ILE A 10 19.52 5.11 -3.82
C ILE A 10 18.27 5.73 -3.22
N ILE A 11 17.38 6.22 -4.07
CA ILE A 11 16.09 6.77 -3.68
C ILE A 11 15.04 5.67 -3.78
N PHE A 12 14.33 5.45 -2.69
CA PHE A 12 13.32 4.40 -2.56
C PHE A 12 12.10 4.92 -1.79
N LYS A 13 10.99 4.17 -1.81
CA LYS A 13 9.77 4.53 -1.07
C LYS A 13 9.51 3.60 0.10
N ILE A 14 8.90 4.20 1.12
CA ILE A 14 8.14 3.53 2.16
C ILE A 14 6.82 4.30 2.34
N GLY A 15 5.71 3.67 1.96
CA GLY A 15 4.43 4.34 1.75
C GLY A 15 4.56 5.46 0.71
N ASP A 16 4.01 6.63 1.02
CA ASP A 16 4.05 7.81 0.13
C ASP A 16 5.31 8.68 0.31
N ARG A 17 6.29 8.22 1.10
CA ARG A 17 7.48 9.01 1.44
C ARG A 17 8.72 8.51 0.71
N TYR A 18 9.57 9.44 0.27
CA TYR A 18 10.87 9.13 -0.31
C TYR A 18 11.94 9.05 0.77
N PHE A 19 12.75 8.01 0.68
CA PHE A 19 13.93 7.79 1.51
C PHE A 19 15.17 7.70 0.63
N GLY A 20 16.31 8.04 1.21
CA GLY A 20 17.61 7.94 0.58
C GLY A 20 18.56 7.14 1.43
N ILE A 21 19.31 6.23 0.83
CA ILE A 21 20.47 5.58 1.45
C ILE A 21 21.67 5.71 0.53
N TYR A 22 22.86 5.91 1.10
CA TYR A 22 24.08 5.98 0.31
C TYR A 22 24.33 4.67 -0.43
N SER A 23 24.56 4.76 -1.75
CA SER A 23 24.79 3.58 -2.59
C SER A 23 26.05 2.79 -2.20
N ILE A 24 27.00 3.39 -1.49
CA ILE A 24 28.22 2.70 -1.01
C ILE A 24 27.90 1.51 -0.10
N PHE A 25 26.76 1.54 0.61
CA PHE A 25 26.32 0.43 1.44
C PHE A 25 25.52 -0.61 0.67
N VAL A 26 24.98 -0.28 -0.51
CA VAL A 26 24.06 -1.16 -1.25
C VAL A 26 24.85 -2.06 -2.19
N THR A 27 24.77 -3.37 -1.95
CA THR A 27 25.48 -4.37 -2.77
C THR A 27 24.62 -4.86 -3.93
N GLU A 28 23.36 -5.21 -3.66
CA GLU A 28 22.40 -5.63 -4.68
C GLU A 28 20.95 -5.38 -4.22
N MET A 29 20.04 -5.31 -5.18
CA MET A 29 18.60 -5.18 -4.93
C MET A 29 17.89 -6.30 -5.68
N VAL A 30 17.09 -7.08 -4.97
CA VAL A 30 16.35 -8.21 -5.53
C VAL A 30 14.88 -8.13 -5.12
N VAL A 31 13.99 -8.73 -5.89
CA VAL A 31 12.61 -8.93 -5.43
C VAL A 31 12.65 -9.81 -4.18
N LEU A 32 11.99 -9.39 -3.11
CA LEU A 32 12.00 -10.07 -1.83
C LEU A 32 11.42 -11.49 -1.99
N PRO A 33 12.22 -12.56 -1.79
CA PRO A 33 11.72 -13.91 -1.89
C PRO A 33 10.91 -14.28 -0.63
N LYS A 34 10.28 -15.45 -0.66
CA LYS A 34 9.72 -16.05 0.54
C LYS A 34 10.84 -16.30 1.56
N LEU A 35 10.63 -15.83 2.78
CA LEU A 35 11.61 -15.87 3.87
C LEU A 35 11.42 -17.09 4.76
N ASN A 36 12.52 -17.59 5.30
CA ASN A 36 12.52 -18.56 6.38
C ASN A 36 12.47 -17.83 7.72
N ARG A 37 11.44 -18.11 8.52
CA ARG A 37 11.23 -17.42 9.81
C ARG A 37 12.30 -17.84 10.82
N ILE A 38 12.77 -16.87 11.59
CA ILE A 38 13.62 -17.12 12.76
C ILE A 38 12.73 -16.99 14.01
N PRO A 39 12.74 -17.96 14.94
CA PRO A 39 12.01 -17.84 16.20
C PRO A 39 12.72 -16.87 17.16
N GLN A 40 11.97 -16.24 18.06
CA GLN A 40 12.49 -15.40 19.17
C GLN A 40 13.33 -14.19 18.74
N VAL A 41 13.10 -13.66 17.53
CA VAL A 41 13.68 -12.39 17.07
C VAL A 41 12.66 -11.26 17.24
N PRO A 42 13.11 -9.99 17.29
CA PRO A 42 12.21 -8.85 17.27
C PRO A 42 11.29 -8.86 16.05
N ASP A 43 10.10 -8.27 16.20
CA ASP A 43 9.08 -8.28 15.14
C ASP A 43 9.54 -7.65 13.81
N TYR A 44 10.50 -6.73 13.87
CA TYR A 44 11.06 -6.10 12.67
C TYR A 44 12.00 -7.02 11.88
N ILE A 45 12.46 -8.14 12.45
CA ILE A 45 13.18 -9.16 11.70
C ILE A 45 12.15 -10.10 11.05
N ARG A 46 12.10 -10.10 9.72
CA ARG A 46 11.16 -10.96 8.97
C ARG A 46 11.63 -12.40 8.86
N GLY A 47 12.94 -12.62 8.94
CA GLY A 47 13.57 -13.92 8.81
C GLY A 47 14.89 -13.85 8.06
N VAL A 48 15.24 -14.94 7.38
CA VAL A 48 16.43 -15.03 6.52
C VAL A 48 16.05 -15.42 5.10
N MET A 49 16.86 -14.97 4.15
CA MET A 49 16.84 -15.43 2.77
C MET A 49 18.19 -16.03 2.37
N LYS A 50 18.17 -16.98 1.44
CA LYS A 50 19.38 -17.45 0.78
C LYS A 50 19.61 -16.59 -0.46
N LEU A 51 20.77 -15.95 -0.54
CA LEU A 51 21.20 -15.21 -1.71
C LEU A 51 22.56 -15.76 -2.15
N ARG A 52 22.55 -16.52 -3.23
CA ARG A 52 23.70 -17.33 -3.69
C ARG A 52 24.15 -18.26 -2.54
N ASP A 53 25.42 -18.19 -2.13
CA ASP A 53 25.99 -19.04 -1.09
C ASP A 53 25.93 -18.40 0.31
N LYS A 54 25.19 -17.29 0.47
CA LYS A 54 25.05 -16.58 1.74
C LYS A 54 23.63 -16.65 2.29
N VAL A 55 23.52 -16.80 3.61
CA VAL A 55 22.27 -16.61 4.36
C VAL A 55 22.28 -15.18 4.88
N ILE A 56 21.25 -14.40 4.54
CA ILE A 56 21.16 -12.98 4.86
C ILE A 56 19.90 -12.73 5.68
N THR A 57 20.04 -12.08 6.84
CA THR A 57 18.92 -11.63 7.67
C THR A 57 18.19 -10.47 7.01
N VAL A 58 16.87 -10.56 6.96
CA VAL A 58 16.00 -9.54 6.37
C VAL A 58 15.22 -8.82 7.46
N ALA A 59 15.42 -7.50 7.53
CA ALA A 59 14.68 -6.60 8.41
C ALA A 59 13.62 -5.80 7.62
N ASP A 60 12.49 -5.53 8.26
CA ASP A 60 11.36 -4.77 7.73
C ASP A 60 11.51 -3.29 8.08
N LEU A 61 11.82 -2.46 7.07
CA LEU A 61 12.01 -1.03 7.31
C LEU A 61 10.71 -0.34 7.75
N ARG A 62 9.53 -0.79 7.31
CA ARG A 62 8.25 -0.22 7.79
C ARG A 62 8.08 -0.48 9.28
N LYS A 63 8.34 -1.70 9.76
CA LYS A 63 8.25 -2.00 11.20
C LYS A 63 9.26 -1.24 12.03
N ILE A 64 10.49 -1.13 11.54
CA ILE A 64 11.51 -0.27 12.14
C ILE A 64 10.98 1.17 12.25
N LEU A 65 10.41 1.71 11.16
CA LEU A 65 9.78 3.04 11.12
C LEU A 65 8.42 3.13 11.85
N LYS A 66 7.99 2.07 12.53
CA LYS A 66 6.69 1.95 13.23
C LYS A 66 5.50 2.28 12.35
N MET A 67 5.60 1.87 11.09
CA MET A 67 4.54 1.96 10.10
C MET A 67 3.84 0.60 9.94
N PRO A 68 2.56 0.59 9.53
CA PRO A 68 1.93 -0.62 9.03
C PRO A 68 2.75 -1.25 7.91
N THR A 69 2.83 -2.58 7.85
CA THR A 69 3.49 -3.28 6.75
C THR A 69 2.69 -3.15 5.46
N VAL A 70 3.33 -3.37 4.30
CA VAL A 70 2.63 -3.43 3.00
C VAL A 70 1.49 -4.46 3.06
N GLN A 71 1.73 -5.59 3.74
CA GLN A 71 0.73 -6.63 3.95
C GLN A 71 -0.48 -6.10 4.73
N THR A 72 -0.27 -5.47 5.88
CA THR A 72 -1.38 -4.94 6.69
C THR A 72 -2.17 -3.86 5.95
N GLU A 73 -1.51 -2.95 5.22
CA GLU A 73 -2.22 -1.94 4.41
C GLU A 73 -3.05 -2.59 3.29
N THR A 74 -2.49 -3.59 2.63
CA THR A 74 -3.18 -4.30 1.55
C THR A 74 -4.39 -5.07 2.07
N GLU A 75 -4.25 -5.78 3.20
CA GLU A 75 -5.34 -6.50 3.86
C GLU A 75 -6.47 -5.54 4.29
N ASN A 76 -6.13 -4.41 4.90
CA ASN A 76 -7.11 -3.38 5.28
C ASN A 76 -7.86 -2.83 4.05
N LEU A 77 -7.16 -2.60 2.94
CA LEU A 77 -7.79 -2.12 1.72
C LEU A 77 -8.68 -3.19 1.07
N ILE A 78 -8.26 -4.45 1.08
CA ILE A 78 -9.08 -5.58 0.60
C ILE A 78 -10.37 -5.66 1.42
N GLU A 79 -10.28 -5.54 2.74
CA GLU A 79 -11.46 -5.59 3.61
C GLU A 79 -12.39 -4.41 3.37
N LEU A 80 -11.85 -3.19 3.25
CA LEU A 80 -12.60 -2.00 2.85
C LEU A 80 -13.38 -2.28 1.55
N LEU A 81 -12.73 -2.82 0.51
CA LEU A 81 -13.37 -3.11 -0.77
C LEU A 81 -14.49 -4.16 -0.65
N LYS A 82 -14.34 -5.18 0.21
CA LYS A 82 -15.41 -6.15 0.48
C LYS A 82 -16.62 -5.47 1.13
N GLU A 83 -16.39 -4.63 2.13
CA GLU A 83 -17.48 -3.90 2.78
C GLU A 83 -18.19 -2.95 1.80
N ARG A 84 -17.44 -2.25 0.94
CA ARG A 84 -18.00 -1.33 -0.06
C ARG A 84 -18.80 -2.09 -1.11
N GLU A 85 -18.37 -3.27 -1.54
CA GLU A 85 -19.17 -4.15 -2.38
C GLU A 85 -20.50 -4.52 -1.69
N GLN A 86 -20.44 -4.91 -0.41
CA GLN A 86 -21.62 -5.29 0.35
C GLN A 86 -22.58 -4.12 0.56
N ASP A 87 -22.06 -2.91 0.78
CA ASP A 87 -22.86 -1.68 0.88
C ASP A 87 -23.73 -1.47 -0.39
N HIS A 88 -23.20 -1.74 -1.59
CA HIS A 88 -23.96 -1.61 -2.84
C HIS A 88 -25.01 -2.71 -3.00
N LYS A 89 -24.71 -3.96 -2.61
CA LYS A 89 -25.70 -5.05 -2.59
C LYS A 89 -26.86 -4.71 -1.65
N ASN A 90 -26.53 -4.23 -0.46
CA ASN A 90 -27.51 -3.81 0.54
C ASN A 90 -28.33 -2.61 0.05
N TRP A 91 -27.69 -1.65 -0.63
CA TRP A 91 -28.36 -0.49 -1.20
C TRP A 91 -29.46 -0.88 -2.21
N LEU A 92 -29.16 -1.83 -3.12
CA LEU A 92 -30.14 -2.29 -4.10
C LEU A 92 -31.28 -3.10 -3.43
N ALA A 93 -30.94 -3.95 -2.46
CA ALA A 93 -31.94 -4.69 -1.68
C ALA A 93 -32.87 -3.76 -0.89
N GLU A 94 -32.32 -2.67 -0.33
CA GLU A 94 -33.10 -1.65 0.38
C GLU A 94 -34.00 -0.85 -0.57
N LEU A 95 -33.53 -0.57 -1.79
CA LEU A 95 -34.35 0.08 -2.82
C LEU A 95 -35.54 -0.82 -3.18
N GLU A 96 -35.31 -2.11 -3.43
CA GLU A 96 -36.36 -3.10 -3.68
C GLU A 96 -37.35 -3.20 -2.52
N ALA A 97 -36.87 -3.32 -1.28
CA ALA A 97 -37.72 -3.37 -0.10
C ALA A 97 -38.56 -2.10 0.03
N SER A 98 -38.02 -0.92 -0.32
CA SER A 98 -38.76 0.33 -0.28
C SER A 98 -39.94 0.37 -1.27
N VAL A 99 -39.76 -0.22 -2.47
CA VAL A 99 -40.81 -0.36 -3.48
C VAL A 99 -41.89 -1.34 -3.00
N ARG A 100 -41.48 -2.47 -2.41
CA ARG A 100 -42.39 -3.51 -1.90
C ARG A 100 -43.27 -3.02 -0.77
N GLU A 101 -42.66 -2.29 0.15
CA GLU A 101 -43.30 -1.80 1.38
C GLU A 101 -43.96 -0.43 1.19
N SER A 102 -43.91 0.11 -0.04
CA SER A 102 -44.46 1.43 -0.39
C SER A 102 -43.97 2.54 0.54
N ARG A 103 -42.67 2.54 0.86
CA ARG A 103 -42.04 3.51 1.76
C ARG A 103 -41.01 4.36 1.03
N VAL A 104 -40.71 5.53 1.60
CA VAL A 104 -39.67 6.42 1.08
C VAL A 104 -38.31 5.74 1.18
N PHE A 105 -37.57 5.72 0.07
CA PHE A 105 -36.18 5.30 0.05
C PHE A 105 -35.29 6.37 0.71
N LYS A 106 -34.46 5.96 1.67
CA LYS A 106 -33.71 6.89 2.55
C LYS A 106 -32.20 6.91 2.33
N LEU A 107 -31.65 5.97 1.56
CA LEU A 107 -30.21 5.92 1.33
C LEU A 107 -29.79 6.96 0.28
N ALA A 108 -28.50 7.30 0.30
CA ALA A 108 -27.94 8.27 -0.63
C ALA A 108 -28.10 7.82 -2.08
N THR A 109 -28.59 8.71 -2.93
CA THR A 109 -28.73 8.50 -4.38
C THR A 109 -27.63 9.18 -5.19
N ASP A 110 -26.83 10.06 -4.57
CA ASP A 110 -25.63 10.62 -5.18
C ASP A 110 -24.46 9.63 -5.00
N PRO A 111 -23.80 9.17 -6.09
CA PRO A 111 -22.68 8.26 -6.02
C PRO A 111 -21.50 8.81 -5.20
N HIS A 112 -21.25 10.13 -5.22
CA HIS A 112 -20.16 10.74 -4.46
C HIS A 112 -20.48 10.88 -2.96
N GLN A 113 -21.75 10.72 -2.57
CA GLN A 113 -22.15 10.75 -1.16
C GLN A 113 -22.21 9.37 -0.51
N CYS A 114 -22.09 8.29 -1.29
CA CYS A 114 -22.00 6.95 -0.73
C CYS A 114 -20.61 6.71 -0.09
N LYS A 115 -20.50 5.74 0.82
CA LYS A 115 -19.24 5.45 1.52
C LYS A 115 -18.10 5.10 0.56
N PHE A 116 -18.41 4.40 -0.53
CA PHE A 116 -17.44 4.06 -1.57
C PHE A 116 -17.02 5.30 -2.36
N GLY A 117 -17.96 6.12 -2.85
CA GLY A 117 -17.67 7.34 -3.60
C GLY A 117 -16.77 8.31 -2.84
N LYS A 118 -17.10 8.61 -1.58
CA LYS A 118 -16.28 9.48 -0.70
C LYS A 118 -14.83 9.00 -0.58
N TRP A 119 -14.63 7.69 -0.48
CA TRP A 119 -13.31 7.09 -0.44
C TRP A 119 -12.64 7.13 -1.83
N TYR A 120 -13.35 6.67 -2.84
CA TYR A 120 -12.91 6.54 -4.23
C TYR A 120 -12.41 7.87 -4.81
N ASP A 121 -13.09 8.97 -4.52
CA ASP A 121 -12.74 10.30 -5.02
C ASP A 121 -11.37 10.81 -4.54
N SER A 122 -10.87 10.26 -3.42
CA SER A 122 -9.57 10.63 -2.83
C SER A 122 -8.51 9.54 -2.98
N TYR A 123 -8.90 8.34 -3.44
CA TYR A 123 -8.01 7.19 -3.50
C TYR A 123 -6.93 7.36 -4.58
N LYS A 124 -5.69 7.03 -4.22
CA LYS A 124 -4.56 6.97 -5.14
C LYS A 124 -4.06 5.55 -5.21
N ALA A 125 -4.13 4.95 -6.40
CA ALA A 125 -3.62 3.62 -6.61
C ALA A 125 -2.08 3.61 -6.56
N PRO A 126 -1.46 2.56 -5.98
CA PRO A 126 0.00 2.46 -5.85
C PRO A 126 0.68 2.12 -7.18
N ASN A 127 -0.06 1.63 -8.17
CA ASN A 127 0.48 1.28 -9.49
C ASN A 127 -0.57 1.50 -10.60
N ILE A 128 -0.06 1.60 -11.84
CA ILE A 128 -0.86 1.89 -13.04
C ILE A 128 -1.90 0.81 -13.35
N ILE A 129 -1.63 -0.46 -13.01
CA ILE A 129 -2.53 -1.58 -13.28
C ILE A 129 -3.78 -1.44 -12.42
N LEU A 130 -3.59 -1.22 -11.11
CA LEU A 130 -4.70 -0.99 -10.20
C LEU A 130 -5.41 0.33 -10.52
N GLU A 131 -4.68 1.40 -10.86
CA GLU A 131 -5.28 2.69 -11.25
C GLU A 131 -6.25 2.53 -12.42
N ASN A 132 -5.81 1.86 -13.49
CA ASN A 132 -6.62 1.60 -14.67
C ASN A 132 -7.83 0.72 -14.38
N HIS A 133 -7.69 -0.22 -13.44
CA HIS A 133 -8.81 -1.04 -12.99
C HIS A 133 -9.82 -0.24 -12.17
N MET A 134 -9.36 0.56 -11.21
CA MET A 134 -10.21 1.40 -10.37
C MET A 134 -11.02 2.41 -11.19
N LYS A 135 -10.45 2.99 -12.26
CA LYS A 135 -11.19 3.89 -13.17
C LYS A 135 -12.44 3.26 -13.80
N LYS A 136 -12.48 1.93 -13.93
CA LYS A 136 -13.64 1.21 -14.50
C LYS A 136 -14.87 1.24 -13.60
N PHE A 137 -14.73 1.57 -12.32
CA PHE A 137 -15.87 1.67 -11.40
C PHE A 137 -16.77 2.87 -11.71
N ASP A 138 -16.22 3.98 -12.24
CA ASP A 138 -16.92 5.26 -12.35
C ASP A 138 -18.27 5.15 -13.09
N ALA A 139 -18.26 4.55 -14.28
CA ALA A 139 -19.46 4.42 -15.11
C ALA A 139 -20.55 3.51 -14.50
N PRO A 140 -20.27 2.25 -14.10
CA PRO A 140 -21.29 1.42 -13.43
C PRO A 140 -21.72 1.98 -12.06
N HIS A 141 -20.84 2.64 -11.31
CA HIS A 141 -21.18 3.25 -10.02
C HIS A 141 -22.16 4.41 -10.17
N LYS A 142 -21.98 5.29 -11.17
CA LYS A 142 -22.94 6.36 -11.48
C LYS A 142 -24.30 5.80 -11.92
N ARG A 143 -24.29 4.74 -12.74
CA ARG A 143 -25.52 4.11 -13.27
C ARG A 143 -26.34 3.40 -12.20
N ILE A 144 -25.72 2.72 -11.23
CA ILE A 144 -26.49 2.08 -10.15
C ILE A 144 -27.19 3.12 -9.27
N HIS A 145 -26.54 4.27 -9.04
CA HIS A 145 -27.09 5.33 -8.21
C HIS A 145 -28.18 6.15 -8.91
N SER A 146 -28.12 6.30 -10.25
CA SER A 146 -29.21 6.93 -11.01
C SER A 146 -30.51 6.10 -11.00
N LEU A 147 -30.42 4.78 -10.78
CA LEU A 147 -31.57 3.87 -10.71
C LEU A 147 -32.63 4.34 -9.70
N ALA A 148 -32.22 4.87 -8.55
CA ALA A 148 -33.15 5.28 -7.51
C ALA A 148 -34.14 6.35 -8.03
N GLY A 149 -33.66 7.29 -8.85
CA GLY A 149 -34.53 8.30 -9.47
C GLY A 149 -35.57 7.65 -10.39
N GLU A 150 -35.11 6.80 -11.31
CA GLU A 150 -35.97 6.06 -12.26
C GLU A 150 -37.03 5.24 -11.53
N VAL A 151 -36.64 4.49 -10.50
CA VAL A 151 -37.52 3.62 -9.71
C VAL A 151 -38.53 4.43 -8.91
N ILE A 152 -38.10 5.51 -8.26
CA ILE A 152 -38.99 6.38 -7.48
C ILE A 152 -40.06 7.01 -8.38
N ASP A 153 -39.70 7.44 -9.58
CA ASP A 153 -40.63 8.07 -10.51
C ASP A 153 -41.64 7.05 -11.08
N LEU A 154 -41.20 5.82 -11.38
CA LEU A 154 -42.11 4.72 -11.75
C LEU A 154 -43.11 4.39 -10.63
N VAL A 155 -42.66 4.35 -9.39
CA VAL A 155 -43.54 4.10 -8.23
C VAL A 155 -44.56 5.22 -8.05
N LYS A 156 -44.17 6.49 -8.21
CA LYS A 156 -45.12 7.62 -8.16
C LYS A 156 -46.18 7.56 -9.24
N SER A 157 -45.84 7.04 -10.42
CA SER A 157 -46.76 6.84 -11.54
C SER A 157 -47.63 5.58 -11.40
N GLY A 158 -47.51 4.82 -10.30
CA GLY A 158 -48.25 3.58 -10.05
C GLY A 158 -47.71 2.37 -10.81
N GLU A 159 -46.55 2.50 -11.45
CA GLU A 159 -45.95 1.50 -12.34
C GLU A 159 -45.04 0.53 -11.60
N HIS A 160 -45.50 -0.03 -10.47
CA HIS A 160 -44.70 -0.89 -9.59
C HIS A 160 -44.07 -2.09 -10.31
N GLY A 161 -44.79 -2.72 -11.24
CA GLY A 161 -44.25 -3.85 -12.02
C GLY A 161 -43.06 -3.46 -12.91
N GLN A 162 -43.04 -2.23 -13.44
CA GLN A 162 -41.89 -1.72 -14.20
C GLN A 162 -40.71 -1.43 -13.28
N ALA A 163 -40.97 -0.83 -12.12
CA ALA A 163 -39.95 -0.57 -11.10
C ALA A 163 -39.22 -1.86 -10.68
N TYR A 164 -39.96 -2.95 -10.42
CA TYR A 164 -39.37 -4.25 -10.11
C TYR A 164 -38.51 -4.82 -11.24
N ARG A 165 -39.00 -4.79 -12.49
CA ARG A 165 -38.22 -5.25 -13.64
C ARG A 165 -36.90 -4.49 -13.76
N ARG A 166 -36.95 -3.17 -13.59
CA ARG A 166 -35.76 -2.31 -13.67
C ARG A 166 -34.72 -2.62 -12.58
N ILE A 167 -35.18 -2.92 -11.37
CA ILE A 167 -34.32 -3.36 -10.26
C ILE A 167 -33.65 -4.70 -10.59
N GLU A 168 -34.43 -5.68 -11.08
CA GLU A 168 -33.90 -7.01 -11.40
C GLU A 168 -32.92 -7.01 -12.58
N GLU A 169 -33.17 -6.19 -13.61
CA GLU A 169 -32.21 -5.94 -14.69
C GLU A 169 -30.91 -5.34 -14.15
N THR A 170 -31.01 -4.37 -13.23
CA THR A 170 -29.84 -3.74 -12.62
C THR A 170 -29.06 -4.73 -11.74
N ARG A 171 -29.75 -5.61 -11.02
CA ARG A 171 -29.14 -6.65 -10.18
C ARG A 171 -28.24 -7.57 -10.99
N HIS A 172 -28.76 -8.09 -12.09
CA HIS A 172 -28.04 -9.05 -12.93
C HIS A 172 -27.10 -8.38 -13.96
N GLY A 173 -27.26 -7.08 -14.20
CA GLY A 173 -26.40 -6.29 -15.07
C GLY A 173 -25.38 -5.46 -14.29
N ILE A 174 -25.73 -4.23 -13.94
CA ILE A 174 -24.80 -3.23 -13.40
C ILE A 174 -24.22 -3.63 -12.04
N LEU A 175 -25.04 -4.19 -11.13
CA LEU A 175 -24.53 -4.63 -9.83
C LEU A 175 -23.58 -5.82 -9.98
N ALA A 176 -23.89 -6.78 -10.85
CA ALA A 176 -22.99 -7.89 -11.16
C ALA A 176 -21.66 -7.40 -11.77
N GLU A 177 -21.70 -6.40 -12.65
CA GLU A 177 -20.51 -5.71 -13.18
C GLU A 177 -19.66 -5.11 -12.04
N LEU A 178 -20.28 -4.36 -11.12
CA LEU A 178 -19.58 -3.78 -9.97
C LEU A 178 -18.95 -4.82 -9.06
N VAL A 179 -19.67 -5.91 -8.76
CA VAL A 179 -19.16 -7.02 -7.94
C VAL A 179 -17.91 -7.63 -8.57
N ASN A 180 -17.94 -7.88 -9.89
CA ASN A 180 -16.78 -8.41 -10.60
C ASN A 180 -15.58 -7.42 -10.60
N LEU A 181 -15.86 -6.11 -10.69
CA LEU A 181 -14.82 -5.09 -10.54
C LEU A 181 -14.20 -5.11 -9.14
N PHE A 182 -15.00 -5.22 -8.07
CA PHE A 182 -14.49 -5.37 -6.70
C PHE A 182 -13.64 -6.62 -6.52
N GLU A 183 -14.09 -7.76 -7.06
CA GLU A 183 -13.35 -9.02 -7.01
C GLU A 183 -11.99 -8.91 -7.71
N THR A 184 -12.00 -8.37 -8.93
CA THR A 184 -10.76 -8.16 -9.70
C THR A 184 -9.82 -7.19 -9.00
N ALA A 185 -10.32 -6.12 -8.37
CA ALA A 185 -9.50 -5.16 -7.63
C ALA A 185 -8.77 -5.82 -6.46
N ARG A 186 -9.48 -6.68 -5.69
CA ARG A 186 -8.87 -7.44 -4.59
C ARG A 186 -7.81 -8.43 -5.07
N LYS A 187 -8.03 -9.07 -6.21
CA LYS A 187 -7.04 -9.98 -6.83
C LYS A 187 -5.78 -9.21 -7.25
N LEU A 188 -5.93 -8.08 -7.94
CA LEU A 188 -4.81 -7.23 -8.34
C LEU A 188 -4.00 -6.73 -7.15
N LEU A 189 -4.67 -6.35 -6.06
CA LEU A 189 -4.00 -5.95 -4.82
C LEU A 189 -3.11 -7.06 -4.26
N HIS A 190 -3.62 -8.29 -4.20
CA HIS A 190 -2.87 -9.45 -3.72
C HIS A 190 -1.66 -9.77 -4.62
N GLU A 191 -1.82 -9.68 -5.93
CA GLU A 191 -0.75 -9.96 -6.91
C GLU A 191 0.32 -8.86 -6.98
N SER A 192 -0.02 -7.64 -6.58
CA SER A 192 0.89 -6.49 -6.63
C SER A 192 1.87 -6.38 -5.45
N MET A 193 1.83 -7.33 -4.50
CA MET A 193 2.64 -7.32 -3.28
C MET A 193 4.10 -7.75 -3.53
N THR A 194 4.82 -7.00 -4.36
CA THR A 194 6.25 -7.22 -4.58
C THR A 194 7.05 -6.16 -3.83
N GLU A 195 7.71 -6.57 -2.75
CA GLU A 195 8.66 -5.74 -2.04
C GLU A 195 10.08 -5.95 -2.59
N ILE A 196 10.94 -4.96 -2.43
CA ILE A 196 12.35 -5.06 -2.80
C ILE A 196 13.18 -5.34 -1.56
N SER A 197 14.03 -6.35 -1.65
CA SER A 197 15.08 -6.65 -0.70
C SER A 197 16.34 -5.91 -1.13
N MET A 198 16.73 -4.90 -0.35
CA MET A 198 17.95 -4.13 -0.53
C MET A 198 19.04 -4.74 0.35
N VAL A 199 20.09 -5.31 -0.24
CA VAL A 199 21.19 -5.93 0.49
C VAL A 199 22.22 -4.87 0.82
N LEU A 200 22.48 -4.71 2.12
CA LEU A 200 23.42 -3.75 2.65
C LEU A 200 24.67 -4.45 3.19
N HIS A 201 25.82 -3.84 2.95
CA HIS A 201 27.10 -4.30 3.44
C HIS A 201 27.89 -3.15 4.09
N HIS A 202 28.44 -3.42 5.26
CA HIS A 202 29.37 -2.53 5.96
C HIS A 202 30.34 -3.35 6.79
N GLU A 203 31.64 -3.10 6.61
CA GLU A 203 32.72 -3.88 7.23
C GLU A 203 32.63 -5.38 6.87
N ASP A 204 32.38 -6.26 7.84
CA ASP A 204 32.16 -7.70 7.64
C ASP A 204 30.67 -8.10 7.68
N LYS A 205 29.78 -7.13 7.89
CA LYS A 205 28.35 -7.36 8.15
C LYS A 205 27.55 -7.26 6.87
N THR A 206 26.57 -8.16 6.72
CA THR A 206 25.63 -8.14 5.61
C THR A 206 24.22 -8.32 6.15
N ILE A 207 23.35 -7.36 5.87
CA ILE A 207 21.92 -7.42 6.21
C ILE A 207 21.11 -7.12 4.96
N SER A 208 19.81 -7.38 5.00
CA SER A 208 18.90 -6.88 3.99
C SER A 208 17.74 -6.12 4.61
N LEU A 209 17.33 -5.04 3.93
CA LEU A 209 16.13 -4.29 4.26
C LEU A 209 15.05 -4.56 3.22
N SER A 210 13.84 -4.89 3.66
CA SER A 210 12.67 -4.83 2.79
C SER A 210 12.17 -3.40 2.69
N VAL A 211 12.04 -2.91 1.45
CA VAL A 211 11.49 -1.59 1.10
C VAL A 211 10.39 -1.77 0.05
N ASP A 212 9.50 -0.78 -0.09
CA ASP A 212 8.32 -0.93 -0.95
C ASP A 212 8.69 -0.88 -2.44
N SER A 213 9.48 0.11 -2.85
CA SER A 213 9.95 0.27 -4.23
C SER A 213 11.25 1.06 -4.29
N VAL A 214 12.04 0.83 -5.34
CA VAL A 214 13.20 1.65 -5.67
C VAL A 214 12.81 2.58 -6.82
N GLU A 215 13.09 3.87 -6.65
CA GLU A 215 12.62 4.92 -7.57
C GLU A 215 13.71 5.38 -8.51
N SER A 216 14.91 5.65 -7.99
CA SER A 216 16.00 6.22 -8.77
C SER A 216 17.35 6.13 -8.06
N VAL A 217 18.42 6.37 -8.82
CA VAL A 217 19.77 6.58 -8.29
C VAL A 217 20.17 8.00 -8.66
N GLU A 218 20.37 8.86 -7.66
CA GLU A 218 20.55 10.30 -7.86
C GLU A 218 21.68 10.84 -6.97
N TYR A 219 22.42 11.85 -7.45
CA TYR A 219 23.30 12.65 -6.59
C TYR A 219 22.47 13.75 -5.94
N LEU A 220 22.64 13.94 -4.64
CA LEU A 220 22.01 15.02 -3.88
C LEU A 220 23.01 16.14 -3.66
N GLN A 221 22.55 17.40 -3.72
CA GLN A 221 23.39 18.56 -3.43
C GLN A 221 23.63 18.67 -1.92
N GLU A 222 24.87 18.85 -1.49
CA GLU A 222 25.24 18.97 -0.07
C GLU A 222 24.47 20.12 0.59
N GLU A 223 24.25 21.23 -0.11
CA GLU A 223 23.51 22.40 0.38
C GLU A 223 22.02 22.14 0.62
N SER A 224 21.47 21.10 -0.01
CA SER A 224 20.10 20.69 0.21
C SER A 224 19.91 19.84 1.47
N VAL A 225 21.02 19.32 2.03
CA VAL A 225 20.99 18.42 3.18
C VAL A 225 20.80 19.24 4.45
N GLN A 226 19.73 18.97 5.17
CA GLN A 226 19.35 19.68 6.39
C GLN A 226 19.08 18.69 7.51
N ASP A 227 19.54 19.03 8.73
CA ASP A 227 19.11 18.34 9.93
C ASP A 227 17.61 18.58 10.15
N ILE A 228 16.92 17.57 10.69
CA ILE A 228 15.48 17.67 10.95
C ILE A 228 15.26 18.52 12.21
N PRO A 229 14.61 19.71 12.11
CA PRO A 229 14.38 20.57 13.28
C PRO A 229 13.40 19.90 14.26
N GLY A 230 13.70 19.91 15.55
CA GLY A 230 12.82 19.32 16.58
C GLY A 230 12.99 17.81 16.78
N PHE A 231 13.96 17.17 16.12
CA PHE A 231 14.30 15.76 16.31
C PHE A 231 14.98 15.43 17.66
N SER A 232 15.01 16.40 18.58
CA SER A 232 15.50 16.29 19.96
C SER A 232 14.45 15.83 20.97
N GLY A 233 13.26 15.40 20.53
CA GLY A 233 12.18 14.95 21.42
C GLY A 233 11.60 13.59 21.05
N ARG A 234 11.93 12.55 21.84
CA ARG A 234 11.13 11.32 22.13
C ARG A 234 10.19 10.73 21.05
N LEU A 235 10.47 10.92 19.75
CA LEU A 235 9.89 10.19 18.63
C LEU A 235 11.02 9.38 17.98
N GLN A 236 11.34 8.22 18.56
CA GLN A 236 10.88 6.91 18.11
C GLN A 236 11.52 6.34 16.83
N ASN A 237 12.44 7.03 16.13
CA ASN A 237 13.37 6.34 15.21
C ASN A 237 14.65 7.11 14.83
N HIS A 238 15.77 6.86 15.52
CA HIS A 238 17.09 7.50 15.32
C HIS A 238 17.73 7.29 13.95
N LEU A 239 17.15 6.43 13.11
CA LEU A 239 17.67 6.06 11.79
C LEU A 239 17.58 7.16 10.74
N VAL A 240 16.74 8.19 10.94
CA VAL A 240 16.60 9.32 10.02
C VAL A 240 16.95 10.60 10.75
N GLY A 241 18.19 11.07 10.57
CA GLY A 241 18.66 12.32 11.19
C GLY A 241 18.64 13.53 10.25
N LYS A 242 18.61 13.28 8.93
CA LYS A 242 18.78 14.31 7.90
C LYS A 242 17.72 14.20 6.82
N THR A 243 17.50 15.30 6.11
CA THR A 243 16.63 15.41 4.95
C THR A 243 17.37 16.03 3.79
N ALA A 244 16.91 15.81 2.58
CA ALA A 244 17.40 16.46 1.39
C ALA A 244 16.27 16.74 0.41
N ARG A 245 16.57 17.55 -0.60
CA ARG A 245 15.74 17.65 -1.80
C ARG A 245 16.53 17.13 -2.99
N ASN A 246 15.83 16.51 -3.95
CA ASN A 246 16.45 16.20 -5.23
C ASN A 246 16.80 17.48 -6.00
N LEU A 247 17.54 17.35 -7.11
CA LEU A 247 18.00 18.48 -7.93
C LEU A 247 16.87 19.37 -8.47
N LYS A 248 15.68 18.80 -8.69
CA LYS A 248 14.49 19.55 -9.15
C LYS A 248 13.76 20.26 -8.01
N GLY A 249 14.06 19.94 -6.76
CA GLY A 249 13.44 20.51 -5.57
C GLY A 249 12.02 19.99 -5.26
N ASP A 250 11.50 19.06 -6.06
CA ASP A 250 10.13 18.55 -6.00
C ASP A 250 9.98 17.30 -5.10
N LYS A 251 11.06 16.54 -4.87
CA LYS A 251 11.07 15.40 -3.94
C LYS A 251 11.71 15.80 -2.62
N PHE A 252 10.99 15.58 -1.53
CA PHE A 252 11.53 15.64 -0.17
C PHE A 252 11.96 14.25 0.28
N ILE A 253 13.25 14.09 0.59
CA ILE A 253 13.90 12.80 0.81
C ILE A 253 14.38 12.71 2.26
N LEU A 254 13.98 11.65 2.95
CA LEU A 254 14.43 11.32 4.30
C LEU A 254 15.70 10.47 4.22
N LEU A 255 16.82 10.95 4.74
CA LEU A 255 18.11 10.26 4.61
C LEU A 255 18.29 9.26 5.75
N VAL A 256 18.39 7.99 5.38
CA VAL A 256 18.61 6.87 6.29
C VAL A 256 20.09 6.75 6.62
N ASN A 257 20.41 6.69 7.90
CA ASN A 257 21.73 6.38 8.40
C ASN A 257 21.94 4.86 8.39
N ALA A 258 22.72 4.38 7.41
CA ALA A 258 22.98 2.96 7.22
C ALA A 258 23.75 2.35 8.40
N GLN A 259 24.67 3.08 9.02
CA GLN A 259 25.49 2.57 10.12
C GLN A 259 24.63 2.22 11.34
N LEU A 260 23.67 3.07 11.69
CA LEU A 260 22.74 2.80 12.80
C LEU A 260 21.85 1.57 12.54
N LEU A 261 21.55 1.26 11.26
CA LEU A 261 20.83 0.02 10.92
C LEU A 261 21.65 -1.22 11.25
N PHE A 262 22.96 -1.21 11.03
CA PHE A 262 23.82 -2.34 11.38
C PHE A 262 23.91 -2.51 12.90
N GLU A 263 24.06 -1.41 13.64
CA GLU A 263 24.09 -1.42 15.11
C GLU A 263 22.78 -1.98 15.71
N ASP A 264 21.63 -1.55 15.20
CA ASP A 264 20.31 -1.99 15.71
C ASP A 264 20.01 -3.47 15.37
N VAL A 265 20.46 -3.95 14.21
CA VAL A 265 20.17 -5.31 13.73
C VAL A 265 21.14 -6.32 14.35
N GLU A 266 22.35 -5.91 14.74
CA GLU A 266 23.39 -6.80 15.25
C GLU A 266 23.04 -7.57 16.51
N GLU A 267 22.28 -6.95 17.43
CA GLU A 267 21.88 -7.57 18.70
C GLU A 267 21.12 -8.91 18.49
N PHE A 268 20.61 -9.17 17.28
CA PHE A 268 19.77 -10.33 16.96
C PHE A 268 20.28 -11.21 15.80
N THR A 269 21.48 -10.94 15.28
CA THR A 269 22.05 -11.66 14.11
C THR A 269 22.91 -12.88 14.47
N ALA A 270 22.99 -13.25 15.74
CA ALA A 270 23.58 -14.53 16.16
C ALA A 270 22.67 -15.69 15.74
N ILE A 271 22.65 -16.00 14.43
CA ILE A 271 21.99 -17.16 13.86
C ILE A 271 22.69 -18.39 14.45
N PRO A 272 22.04 -19.23 15.27
CA PRO A 272 22.67 -20.45 15.72
C PRO A 272 23.02 -21.32 14.49
N PRO A 273 24.23 -21.90 14.43
CA PRO A 273 24.74 -22.59 13.24
C PRO A 273 23.90 -23.79 12.77
N ASN A 274 22.89 -24.22 13.53
CA ASN A 274 22.03 -25.39 13.28
C ASN A 274 20.57 -25.04 12.92
N LEU A 275 20.29 -23.88 12.33
CA LEU A 275 19.02 -23.69 11.62
C LEU A 275 19.10 -24.49 10.31
N GLY A 276 18.67 -25.75 10.36
CA GLY A 276 18.69 -26.73 9.27
C GLY A 276 18.01 -26.22 8.00
N LEU A 277 18.77 -25.44 7.23
CA LEU A 277 18.50 -25.11 5.84
C LEU A 277 19.09 -26.21 4.95
N GLU A 278 18.73 -27.46 5.22
CA GLU A 278 18.92 -28.56 4.27
C GLU A 278 17.61 -28.77 3.51
N SER A 279 17.74 -28.66 2.19
CA SER A 279 16.82 -28.95 1.07
C SER A 279 15.36 -29.29 1.37
#